data_AF-A0A821JPT6-F1
#
_entry.id   AF-A0A821JPT6-F1
#
_cell.length_a   1.000
_cell.length_b   1.000
_cell.length_c   1.000
_cell.angle_alpha   90.00
_cell.angle_beta   90.00
_cell.angle_gamma   90.00
#
_symmetry.space_group_name_H-M   'P 1'
#
loop_
_entity.id
_entity.type
_entity.pdbx_description
1 polymer ?
#
loop_
_entity_poly.entity_id
_entity_poly.type
_entity_poly.pdbx_seq_one_letter_code
_entity_poly.pdbx_strand_id
1 'polypeptide(L)' 'GQSFPEESRTYPELSDKGAYNKQEIYSQADIADLIEFARQRDIRVLIEFDSSGTTNQMSESALFGL' A
#
# COMPACT_ATOMS: atom_id res chain seq x y z
N GLY A 1 0.86 -12.73 9.11
CA GLY A 1 -0.02 -11.55 9.00
C GLY A 1 -0.34 -11.33 7.54
N GLN A 2 -1.36 -10.53 7.23
CA GLN A 2 -1.41 -9.86 5.92
C GLN A 2 -0.33 -8.77 5.87
N SER A 3 -0.05 -8.23 4.69
CA SER A 3 0.91 -7.14 4.49
C SER A 3 0.16 -5.89 4.02
N PHE A 4 0.70 -4.72 4.32
CA PHE A 4 0.28 -3.44 3.74
C PHE A 4 1.50 -2.78 3.09
N PRO A 5 1.86 -3.15 1.85
CA PRO A 5 3.09 -2.69 1.21
C PRO A 5 2.97 -1.33 0.48
N GLU A 6 1.77 -0.80 0.25
CA GLU A 6 1.58 0.41 -0.55
C GLU A 6 1.97 1.69 0.21
N GLU A 7 2.89 2.47 -0.36
CA GLU A 7 3.27 3.77 0.19
C GLU A 7 2.11 4.76 0.10
N SER A 8 1.68 5.28 1.26
CA SER A 8 0.76 6.41 1.35
C SER A 8 1.51 7.68 1.72
N ARG A 9 1.35 8.74 0.91
CA ARG A 9 1.94 10.06 1.23
C ARG A 9 1.29 10.71 2.46
N THR A 10 0.03 10.39 2.72
CA THR A 10 -0.74 10.95 3.84
C THR A 10 -0.53 10.15 5.13
N TYR A 11 -0.31 8.84 5.00
CA TYR A 11 -0.17 7.89 6.12
C TYR A 11 1.04 6.95 5.90
N PRO A 12 2.29 7.46 5.91
CA PRO A 12 3.48 6.65 5.62
C PRO A 12 3.66 5.45 6.57
N GLU A 13 3.12 5.55 7.78
CA GLU A 13 3.20 4.52 8.81
C GLU A 13 2.49 3.21 8.45
N LEU A 14 1.54 3.24 7.50
CA LEU A 14 0.84 2.06 7.01
C LEU A 14 1.83 1.07 6.40
N SER A 15 2.69 1.54 5.49
CA SER A 15 3.71 0.70 4.86
C SER A 15 4.94 0.49 5.74
N ASP A 16 5.35 1.50 6.51
CA ASP A 16 6.52 1.38 7.38
C ASP A 16 6.37 0.30 8.45
N LYS A 17 5.13 0.03 8.89
CA LYS A 17 4.81 -0.97 9.93
C LYS A 17 4.04 -2.16 9.39
N GLY A 18 3.31 -2.00 8.29
CA GLY A 18 2.45 -3.03 7.71
C GLY A 18 3.13 -3.88 6.64
N ALA A 19 4.21 -3.41 6.01
CA ALA A 19 5.00 -4.23 5.08
C ALA A 19 5.81 -5.28 5.84
N TYR A 20 6.01 -6.46 5.24
CA TYR A 20 6.88 -7.48 5.86
C TYR A 20 8.34 -7.02 5.97
N ASN A 21 8.82 -6.23 5.01
CA ASN A 21 10.13 -5.60 5.06
C ASN A 21 10.18 -4.31 4.21
N LYS A 22 11.23 -3.50 4.38
CA LYS A 22 11.39 -2.21 3.70
C LYS A 22 11.63 -2.32 2.19
N GLN A 23 12.10 -3.47 1.70
CA GLN A 23 12.32 -3.71 0.28
C GLN A 23 11.03 -4.15 -0.43
N GLU A 24 10.00 -4.53 0.33
CA GLU A 24 8.68 -4.94 -0.14
C GLU A 24 7.64 -3.81 -0.01
N ILE A 25 8.09 -2.56 -0.04
CA ILE A 25 7.22 -1.38 -0.12
C ILE A 25 7.09 -0.97 -1.59
N TYR A 26 5.85 -0.78 -2.05
CA TYR A 26 5.58 -0.19 -3.36
C TYR A 26 5.58 1.32 -3.23
N SER A 27 6.64 1.97 -3.72
CA SER A 27 6.74 3.42 -3.70
C SER A 27 5.76 4.07 -4.69
N GLN A 28 5.55 5.37 -4.53
CA GLN A 28 4.77 6.17 -5.48
C GLN A 28 5.34 6.14 -6.90
N ALA A 29 6.65 5.95 -7.06
CA ALA A 29 7.29 5.78 -8.36
C ALA A 29 6.97 4.40 -8.96
N ASP A 30 7.07 3.33 -8.17
CA ASP A 30 6.75 1.96 -8.62
C ASP A 30 5.29 1.86 -9.09
N ILE A 31 4.37 2.48 -8.34
CA ILE A 31 2.94 2.52 -8.69
C ILE A 31 2.72 3.30 -10.00
N ALA A 32 3.39 4.44 -10.18
CA ALA A 32 3.28 5.23 -11.40
C ALA A 32 3.83 4.48 -12.63
N ASP A 33 4.98 3.82 -12.48
CA ASP A 33 5.61 3.03 -13.53
C ASP A 33 4.74 1.83 -13.93
N LEU A 34 4.10 1.16 -12.95
CA LEU A 34 3.14 0.09 -13.19
C LEU A 34 1.92 0.58 -13.98
N ILE A 35 1.36 1.73 -13.60
CA ILE A 35 0.21 2.33 -14.30
C ILE A 35 0.59 2.70 -15.74
N GLU A 36 1.75 3.30 -15.96
CA GLU A 36 2.20 3.66 -17.31
C GLU A 36 2.46 2.42 -18.17
N PHE A 37 3.06 1.38 -17.59
CA PHE A 37 3.27 0.10 -18.26
C PHE A 37 1.94 -0.53 -18.72
N ALA A 38 0.91 -0.49 -17.88
CA ALA A 38 -0.43 -0.98 -18.20
C ALA A 38 -1.13 -0.11 -19.24
N ARG A 39 -0.99 1.22 -19.14
CA ARG A 39 -1.57 2.20 -20.06
C ARG A 39 -1.10 1.97 -21.50
N GLN A 40 0.19 1.67 -21.69
CA GLN A 40 0.76 1.36 -23.02
C GLN A 40 0.19 0.08 -23.66
N ARG A 41 -0.59 -0.71 -22.91
CA ARG A 41 -1.20 -1.98 -23.34
C ARG A 41 -2.72 -1.95 -23.31
N ASP A 42 -3.32 -0.77 -23.14
CA ASP A 42 -4.77 -0.60 -22.98
C ASP A 42 -5.36 -1.40 -21.80
N ILE A 43 -4.56 -1.62 -20.75
CA ILE A 43 -4.98 -2.30 -19.53
C ILE A 43 -5.26 -1.25 -18.44
N ARG A 44 -6.44 -1.36 -17.81
CA ARG A 44 -6.81 -0.51 -16.68
C ARG A 44 -6.33 -1.13 -15.37
N VAL A 45 -5.61 -0.35 -14.57
CA VAL A 45 -5.26 -0.68 -13.18
C VAL A 45 -6.31 -0.07 -12.25
N LEU A 46 -6.92 -0.91 -11.42
CA LEU A 46 -7.83 -0.49 -10.35
C LEU A 46 -7.24 -0.98 -9.03
N ILE A 47 -7.09 -0.08 -8.07
CA ILE A 47 -6.61 -0.41 -6.73
C ILE A 47 -7.82 -0.70 -5.84
N GLU A 48 -7.76 -1.80 -5.11
CA GLU A 48 -8.73 -2.17 -4.10
C GLU A 48 -8.09 -2.01 -2.72
N PHE A 49 -8.76 -1.27 -1.84
CA PHE A 49 -8.45 -1.24 -0.42
C PHE A 49 -9.61 -1.87 0.33
N ASP A 50 -9.46 -3.14 0.72
CA ASP A 50 -10.48 -3.83 1.51
C ASP A 50 -10.42 -3.32 2.96
N SER A 51 -11.44 -2.55 3.36
CA SER A 51 -11.64 -2.14 4.75
C SER A 51 -12.31 -3.27 5.53
N SER A 52 -11.61 -4.38 5.76
CA SER A 52 -12.13 -5.43 6.64
C SER A 52 -12.20 -4.92 8.08
N GLY A 53 -13.27 -5.25 8.81
CA GLY A 53 -13.45 -4.90 10.23
C GLY A 53 -12.44 -5.59 11.18
N THR A 54 -11.56 -6.45 10.68
CA THR A 54 -10.50 -7.12 11.44
C THR A 54 -9.15 -6.55 11.03
N THR A 55 -8.83 -5.42 11.61
CA THR A 55 -7.72 -4.52 11.29
C THR A 55 -6.40 -4.95 11.92
N ASN A 56 -5.90 -6.17 11.71
CA ASN A 56 -4.65 -6.54 12.41
C ASN A 56 -3.42 -5.70 11.96
N GLN A 57 -3.25 -5.38 10.67
CA GLN A 57 -2.14 -4.50 10.21
C GLN A 57 -2.54 -3.01 10.16
N MET A 58 -3.75 -2.68 9.71
CA MET A 58 -4.22 -1.29 9.64
C MET A 58 -4.44 -0.66 11.03
N SER A 59 -4.81 -1.44 12.06
CA SER A 59 -4.96 -0.89 13.42
C SER A 59 -3.62 -0.65 14.11
N GLU A 60 -2.62 -1.52 13.94
CA GLU A 60 -1.30 -1.29 14.54
C GLU A 60 -0.66 -0.02 13.99
N SER A 61 -0.76 0.21 12.68
CA SER A 61 -0.22 1.43 12.07
C SER A 61 -0.99 2.69 12.51
N ALA A 62 -2.33 2.65 12.57
CA ALA A 62 -3.16 3.77 13.02
C ALA A 62 -3.09 4.06 14.54
N LEU A 63 -2.95 3.05 15.41
CA LEU A 63 -2.88 3.20 16.88
C LEU A 63 -1.61 3.90 17.35
N PHE A 64 -0.54 3.83 16.58
CA PHE A 64 0.69 4.57 16.86
C PHE A 64 0.73 5.96 16.19
N GLY A 65 -0.30 6.32 15.42
CA GLY A 65 -0.44 7.62 14.75
C GLY A 65 -1.40 8.60 15.48
N LEU A 66 -2.02 8.18 16.58
CA LEU A 66 -2.78 9.00 17.53
C LEU A 66 -2.05 9.08 18.87
#